data_AF-A0A2D5CW88-F1
#
_entry.id   AF-A0A2D5CW88-F1
#
_cell.length_a   1.000
_cell.length_b   1.000
_cell.length_c   1.000
_cell.angle_alpha   90.00
_cell.angle_beta   90.00
_cell.angle_gamma   90.00
#
_symmetry.space_group_name_H-M   'P 1'
#
loop_
_entity.id
_entity.type
_entity.pdbx_description
1 polymer ?
#
loop_
_entity_poly.entity_id
_entity_poly.type
_entity_poly.pdbx_seq_one_letter_code
_entity_poly.pdbx_strand_id
1 'polypeptide(L)'
;MSAFMPYLYPSGVEEIIRFGLLGIAMSRYSGCWTGFKIVSDVADSGKRYDTAVETSPIIIPSENFLGEYKDLPRNILYSDTPRDQDYRLQRAK
;
A
#
# COMPACT_ATOMS: atom_id res chain seq x y z
N MET A 1 12.87 -9.55 -11.46
CA MET A 1 13.06 -8.60 -10.35
C MET A 1 11.84 -7.69 -10.32
N SER A 2 10.82 -8.06 -9.55
CA SER A 2 9.62 -7.23 -9.37
C SER A 2 9.28 -7.31 -7.89
N ALA A 3 9.35 -6.20 -7.18
CA ALA A 3 9.14 -6.15 -5.72
C ALA A 3 7.65 -6.36 -5.33
N PHE A 4 6.83 -6.95 -6.20
CA PHE A 4 5.38 -7.14 -6.05
C PHE A 4 4.68 -5.92 -5.41
N MET A 5 5.14 -4.72 -5.79
CA MET A 5 4.66 -3.48 -5.21
C MET A 5 3.18 -3.31 -5.56
N PRO A 6 2.26 -3.17 -4.58
CA PRO A 6 0.86 -2.96 -4.89
C PRO A 6 0.66 -1.62 -5.58
N TYR A 7 -0.18 -1.59 -6.61
CA TYR A 7 -0.55 -0.36 -7.31
C TYR A 7 -2.05 -0.12 -7.22
N LEU A 8 -2.42 1.13 -6.93
CA LEU A 8 -3.80 1.59 -6.93
C LEU A 8 -4.01 2.55 -8.10
N TYR A 9 -5.18 2.46 -8.73
CA TYR A 9 -5.53 3.23 -9.91
C TYR A 9 -6.94 3.82 -9.74
N PRO A 10 -7.07 5.03 -9.16
CA PRO A 10 -8.35 5.69 -9.05
C PRO A 10 -8.85 6.19 -10.41
N SER A 11 -10.16 6.15 -10.59
CA SER A 11 -10.87 6.66 -11.76
C SER A 11 -11.40 8.09 -11.56
N GLY A 12 -11.39 8.61 -10.33
CA GLY A 12 -11.89 9.95 -10.01
C GLY A 12 -11.39 10.48 -8.67
N VAL A 13 -11.63 11.78 -8.41
CA VAL A 13 -11.14 12.51 -7.22
C VAL A 13 -11.52 11.85 -5.89
N GLU A 14 -12.74 11.33 -5.78
CA GLU A 14 -13.22 10.69 -4.56
C GLU A 14 -12.48 9.39 -4.24
N GLU A 15 -12.13 8.62 -5.28
CA GLU A 15 -11.34 7.40 -5.13
C GLU A 15 -9.87 7.71 -4.79
N ILE A 16 -9.36 8.89 -5.13
CA ILE A 16 -8.00 9.30 -4.70
C ILE A 16 -7.89 9.23 -3.18
N ILE A 17 -8.87 9.77 -2.46
CA ILE A 17 -8.88 9.78 -0.99
C ILE A 17 -9.01 8.36 -0.45
N ARG A 18 -10.02 7.62 -0.94
CA ARG A 18 -10.28 6.26 -0.46
C ARG A 18 -9.13 5.30 -0.74
N PHE A 19 -8.56 5.36 -1.94
CA PHE A 19 -7.42 4.53 -2.32
C PHE A 19 -6.13 5.03 -1.68
N GLY A 20 -5.97 6.32 -1.42
CA GLY A 20 -4.83 6.85 -0.66
C GLY A 20 -4.78 6.25 0.75
N LEU A 21 -5.90 6.27 1.47
CA LEU A 21 -6.02 5.65 2.79
C LEU A 21 -5.80 4.13 2.73
N LEU A 22 -6.38 3.46 1.72
CA LEU A 22 -6.14 2.04 1.47
C LEU A 22 -4.66 1.74 1.22
N GLY A 23 -3.97 2.56 0.42
CA GLY A 23 -2.56 2.42 0.10
C GLY A 23 -1.68 2.52 1.34
N ILE A 24 -1.97 3.47 2.24
CA ILE A 24 -1.27 3.58 3.53
C ILE A 24 -1.43 2.28 4.33
N ALA A 25 -2.67 1.81 4.51
CA ALA A 25 -2.95 0.58 5.25
C ALA A 25 -2.28 -0.65 4.60
N MET A 26 -2.36 -0.77 3.27
CA MET A 26 -1.70 -1.84 2.51
C MET A 26 -0.19 -1.80 2.68
N SER A 27 0.44 -0.62 2.69
CA SER A 27 1.88 -0.48 2.93
C SER A 27 2.30 -0.98 4.31
N ARG A 28 1.47 -0.74 5.35
CA ARG A 28 1.76 -1.20 6.72
C ARG A 28 1.56 -2.70 6.85
N TYR A 29 0.55 -3.25 6.19
CA TYR A 29 0.29 -4.68 6.22
C TYR A 29 1.38 -5.46 5.48
N SER A 30 1.65 -5.07 4.22
CA SER A 30 2.60 -5.75 3.34
C SER A 30 4.07 -5.45 3.65
N GLY A 31 4.38 -4.29 4.24
CA GLY A 31 5.75 -3.81 4.41
C GLY A 31 6.38 -3.23 3.13
N CYS A 32 5.71 -3.36 1.98
CA CYS A 32 6.14 -2.83 0.71
C CYS A 32 5.74 -1.35 0.54
N TRP A 33 6.39 -0.66 -0.39
CA TRP A 33 5.85 0.58 -0.94
C TRP A 33 4.52 0.30 -1.65
N THR A 34 3.69 1.32 -1.79
CA THR A 34 2.48 1.27 -2.61
C THR A 34 2.55 2.34 -3.66
N GLY A 35 2.30 1.97 -4.91
CA GLY A 35 2.25 2.89 -6.03
C GLY A 35 0.84 3.45 -6.24
N PHE A 36 0.79 4.69 -6.69
CA PHE A 36 -0.44 5.36 -7.09
C PHE A 36 -0.30 5.77 -8.55
N LYS A 37 -1.14 5.22 -9.42
CA LYS A 37 -1.14 5.58 -10.85
C LYS A 37 -2.42 6.36 -11.13
N ILE A 38 -2.27 7.57 -11.65
CA ILE A 38 -3.38 8.49 -11.91
C ILE A 38 -3.21 9.10 -13.31
N VAL A 39 -4.31 9.31 -14.01
CA VAL A 39 -4.33 10.03 -15.29
C VAL A 39 -4.41 11.53 -15.04
N SER A 40 -3.81 12.34 -15.92
CA SER A 40 -3.76 13.79 -15.76
C SER A 40 -5.13 14.42 -15.56
N ASP A 41 -6.13 14.00 -16.34
CA ASP A 41 -7.51 14.52 -16.22
C ASP A 41 -8.10 14.36 -14.81
N VAL A 42 -7.78 13.26 -14.11
CA VAL A 42 -8.25 13.03 -12.75
C VAL A 42 -7.40 13.82 -11.75
N ALA A 43 -6.09 13.90 -11.97
CA ALA A 43 -5.16 14.63 -11.10
C ALA A 43 -5.43 16.15 -11.08
N ASP A 44 -5.81 16.73 -12.23
CA ASP A 44 -6.07 18.16 -12.39
C ASP A 44 -7.54 18.53 -12.13
N SER A 45 -8.41 17.55 -11.89
CA SER A 45 -9.83 17.78 -11.62
C SER A 45 -10.11 18.11 -10.14
N GLY A 46 -11.21 18.84 -9.91
CA GLY A 46 -11.72 19.13 -8.57
C GLY A 46 -13.20 18.74 -8.45
N LYS A 47 -13.55 18.03 -7.38
CA LYS A 47 -14.93 17.62 -7.08
C LYS A 47 -15.20 17.80 -5.59
N ARG A 48 -16.41 18.22 -5.22
CA ARG A 48 -16.90 18.08 -3.84
C ARG A 48 -17.19 16.60 -3.58
N TYR A 49 -16.74 16.09 -2.45
CA TYR A 49 -16.99 14.71 -2.02
C TYR A 49 -17.50 14.68 -0.59
N ASP A 50 -18.10 13.57 -0.20
CA ASP A 50 -18.55 13.32 1.16
C ASP A 50 -17.39 12.82 2.02
N THR A 51 -17.06 13.54 3.08
CA THR A 51 -15.95 13.21 4.00
C THR A 51 -16.23 11.94 4.82
N ALA A 52 -17.47 11.45 4.86
CA ALA A 52 -17.78 10.15 5.46
C ALA A 52 -16.98 8.99 4.82
N VAL A 53 -16.47 9.15 3.59
CA VAL A 53 -15.59 8.16 2.95
C VAL A 53 -14.27 7.97 3.68
N GLU A 54 -13.76 8.99 4.36
CA GLU A 54 -12.47 8.96 5.06
C GLU A 54 -12.51 8.07 6.31
N THR A 55 -13.69 7.89 6.90
CA THR A 55 -13.92 7.05 8.07
C THR A 55 -14.36 5.63 7.71
N SER A 56 -14.47 5.33 6.41
CA SER A 56 -14.83 3.99 5.94
C SER A 56 -13.81 2.96 6.45
N PRO A 57 -14.26 1.86 7.09
CA PRO A 57 -13.33 0.91 7.69
C PRO A 57 -12.53 0.18 6.62
N ILE A 58 -11.20 0.18 6.78
CA ILE A 58 -10.29 -0.63 5.96
C ILE A 58 -10.13 -1.99 6.63
N ILE A 59 -10.53 -3.04 5.93
CA ILE A 59 -10.45 -4.41 6.44
C ILE A 59 -9.01 -4.90 6.32
N ILE A 60 -8.35 -5.07 7.47
CA ILE A 60 -6.99 -5.63 7.54
C ILE A 60 -7.11 -7.16 7.66
N PRO A 61 -6.48 -7.95 6.77
CA PRO A 61 -6.49 -9.40 6.88
C PRO A 61 -5.80 -9.88 8.16
N SER A 62 -6.18 -11.06 8.66
CA SER A 62 -5.53 -11.64 9.84
C SER A 62 -4.08 -12.03 9.58
N GLU A 63 -3.22 -11.95 10.60
CA GLU A 63 -1.80 -12.34 10.50
C GLU A 63 -1.58 -13.80 10.08
N ASN A 64 -2.57 -14.68 10.22
CA ASN A 64 -2.49 -16.07 9.78
C ASN A 64 -2.24 -16.20 8.27
N PHE A 65 -2.59 -15.17 7.47
CA PHE A 65 -2.30 -15.13 6.04
C PHE A 65 -0.83 -14.80 5.72
N LEU A 66 -0.03 -14.42 6.71
CA LEU A 66 1.37 -14.01 6.51
C LEU A 66 2.35 -15.19 6.51
N GLY A 67 2.00 -16.36 7.04
CA GLY A 67 2.91 -17.52 7.06
C GLY A 67 4.26 -17.19 7.71
N GLU A 68 5.36 -17.50 7.01
CA GLU A 68 6.73 -17.24 7.47
C GLU A 68 7.07 -15.74 7.55
N TYR A 69 6.34 -14.87 6.82
CA TYR A 69 6.48 -13.41 6.91
C TYR A 69 5.96 -12.82 8.23
N LYS A 70 5.24 -13.60 9.05
CA LYS A 70 4.68 -13.13 10.31
C LYS A 70 5.77 -12.69 11.29
N ASP A 71 6.83 -13.49 11.41
CA ASP A 71 7.89 -13.33 12.41
C ASP A 71 9.04 -12.42 11.93
N LEU A 72 8.99 -11.97 10.67
CA LEU A 72 10.00 -11.13 10.05
C LEU A 72 9.62 -9.64 10.07
N PRO A 73 10.60 -8.72 10.18
CA PRO A 73 10.34 -7.29 10.12
C PRO A 73 9.98 -6.85 8.70
N ARG A 74 8.69 -6.75 8.40
CA ARG A 74 8.19 -6.48 7.04
C ARG A 74 8.47 -5.05 6.53
N ASN A 75 8.48 -4.08 7.44
CA ASN A 75 8.65 -2.67 7.09
C ASN A 75 10.07 -2.37 6.62
N ILE A 76 10.20 -1.31 5.82
CA ILE A 76 11.50 -0.74 5.48
C ILE A 76 12.13 -0.13 6.73
N LEU A 77 13.35 -0.56 7.01
CA LEU A 77 14.16 -0.10 8.13
C LEU A 77 15.38 0.65 7.57
N TYR A 78 15.71 1.77 8.20
CA TYR A 78 16.85 2.59 7.81
C TYR A 78 18.20 1.87 8.01
N SER A 79 18.26 0.98 9.00
CA SER A 79 19.46 0.20 9.33
C SER A 79 19.80 -0.88 8.31
N ASP A 80 18.83 -1.27 7.48
CA ASP A 80 19.00 -2.41 6.57
C ASP A 80 19.80 -2.00 5.33
N THR A 81 20.67 -2.88 4.87
CA THR A 81 21.28 -2.69 3.54
C THR A 81 20.26 -3.00 2.44
N PRO A 82 20.44 -2.47 1.21
CA PRO A 82 19.56 -2.81 0.09
C PRO A 82 19.45 -4.33 -0.16
N ARG A 83 20.51 -5.09 0.15
CA ARG A 83 20.51 -6.55 0.02
C ARG A 83 19.64 -7.23 1.08
N ASP A 84 19.66 -6.73 2.32
CA ASP A 84 18.84 -7.29 3.40
C ASP A 84 17.35 -7.05 3.14
N GLN A 85 17.00 -5.88 2.62
CA GLN A 85 15.64 -5.57 2.16
C GLN A 85 15.22 -6.50 1.01
N ASP A 86 16.07 -6.65 -0.01
CA ASP A 86 15.75 -7.49 -1.17
C ASP A 86 15.60 -8.98 -0.81
N TYR A 87 16.48 -9.48 0.07
CA TYR A 87 16.39 -10.85 0.57
C TYR A 87 15.06 -11.10 1.29
N ARG A 88 14.64 -10.17 2.15
CA ARG A 88 13.39 -10.27 2.89
C ARG A 88 12.18 -10.26 1.97
N LEU A 89 12.15 -9.35 0.99
CA LEU A 89 11.03 -9.19 0.07
C LEU A 89 10.92 -10.34 -0.95
N GLN A 90 12.02 -10.99 -1.33
CA GLN A 90 12.01 -12.01 -2.38
C GLN A 90 12.02 -13.45 -1.87
N ARG A 91 12.60 -13.72 -0.70
CA ARG A 91 12.92 -15.09 -0.28
C ARG A 91 12.13 -15.63 0.89
N ALA A 92 11.64 -14.78 1.77
CA ALA A 92 10.93 -15.21 2.96
C ALA A 92 9.46 -15.49 2.67
N LYS A 93 9.13 -16.42 1.74
CA LYS A 93 7.77 -16.62 1.22
C LYS A 93 6.72 -17.06 2.24
#